data_AF-A0A6M4FGR6-F1
#
_entry.id   AF-A0A6M4FGR6-F1
#
_cell.length_a   1.000
_cell.length_b   1.000
_cell.length_c   1.000
_cell.angle_alpha   90.00
_cell.angle_beta   90.00
_cell.angle_gamma   90.00
#
_symmetry.space_group_name_H-M   'P 1'
#
loop_
_entity.id
_entity.type
_entity.pdbx_description
1 polymer ?
#
loop_
_entity_poly.entity_id
_entity_poly.type
_entity_poly.pdbx_seq_one_letter_code
_entity_poly.pdbx_strand_id
1 'polypeptide(L)'
;MAGLLNQGMAPQQPQGERQPQGAPQPPPREPQQGQDASVNYEPDQGQQMYQVLTEAMLESLYAGEGAEQVLASHEDVVEAMGQVIATTMLTAHQALTDDGSTVPPGIMFQAAMEVAKAVGEMAVHMQRLPAEGNGEEIEAAFMMALARFGQMADDLSPAQKQRYAELIGALRDAKQESQGQAPADEPMTQGGM
;
A
#
# COMPACT_ATOMS: atom_id res chain seq x y z
N MET A 1 54.09 -54.91 -29.63
CA MET A 1 53.09 -54.51 -28.63
C MET A 1 51.77 -55.16 -29.07
N ALA A 2 51.46 -56.41 -28.68
CA ALA A 2 50.92 -56.85 -27.38
C ALA A 2 49.70 -56.01 -26.99
N GLY A 3 48.48 -56.51 -26.76
CA GLY A 3 47.87 -57.85 -26.83
C GLY A 3 46.35 -57.61 -26.79
N LEU A 4 45.58 -58.31 -27.63
CA LEU A 4 44.79 -59.49 -27.27
C LEU A 4 43.57 -59.20 -26.36
N LEU A 5 42.43 -59.17 -27.04
CA LEU A 5 41.10 -59.54 -26.58
C LEU A 5 41.16 -60.76 -25.65
N ASN A 6 40.56 -60.69 -24.46
CA ASN A 6 40.28 -61.90 -23.70
C ASN A 6 38.85 -61.91 -23.16
N GLN A 7 38.15 -62.91 -23.66
CA GLN A 7 36.83 -63.39 -23.33
C GLN A 7 36.94 -64.30 -22.10
N GLY A 8 36.05 -64.14 -21.13
CA GLY A 8 35.88 -65.06 -19.99
C GLY A 8 34.53 -64.78 -19.35
N MET A 9 33.50 -65.59 -19.66
CA MET A 9 33.03 -66.72 -18.86
C MET A 9 32.48 -66.33 -17.49
N ALA A 10 31.16 -66.52 -17.36
CA ALA A 10 30.42 -66.55 -16.09
C ALA A 10 31.00 -67.62 -15.15
N PRO A 11 30.78 -67.47 -13.83
CA PRO A 11 29.84 -68.42 -13.24
C PRO A 11 28.93 -67.82 -12.13
N GLN A 12 27.72 -68.36 -12.11
CA GLN A 12 26.97 -68.86 -10.95
C GLN A 12 26.69 -67.94 -9.74
N GLN A 13 25.39 -67.87 -9.45
CA GLN A 13 24.78 -67.47 -8.17
C GLN A 13 25.40 -68.22 -6.98
N PRO A 14 25.36 -67.59 -5.80
CA PRO A 14 24.58 -68.19 -4.72
C PRO A 14 23.56 -67.22 -4.11
N GLN A 15 22.51 -67.82 -3.57
CA GLN A 15 21.47 -67.24 -2.74
C GLN A 15 22.04 -66.54 -1.49
N GLY A 16 21.36 -65.48 -1.05
CA GLY A 16 21.29 -65.12 0.36
C GLY A 16 21.74 -63.70 0.70
N GLU A 17 20.92 -63.06 1.55
CA GLU A 17 21.30 -62.04 2.53
C GLU A 17 21.05 -60.54 2.21
N ARG A 18 19.85 -60.11 2.62
CA ARG A 18 19.55 -58.91 3.45
C ARG A 18 19.99 -57.54 2.90
N GLN A 19 19.07 -56.86 2.23
CA GLN A 19 19.07 -55.39 2.06
C GLN A 19 18.48 -54.71 3.30
N PRO A 20 19.18 -53.75 3.93
CA PRO A 20 18.54 -52.68 4.67
C PRO A 20 18.64 -51.34 3.92
N GLN A 21 17.50 -50.67 3.83
CA GLN A 21 17.32 -49.21 3.82
C GLN A 21 17.96 -48.42 2.68
N GLY A 22 17.17 -48.24 1.62
CA GLY A 22 17.34 -47.12 0.68
C GLY A 22 17.11 -45.79 1.39
N ALA A 23 18.04 -44.87 1.18
CA ALA A 23 17.93 -43.47 1.56
C ALA A 23 16.78 -42.79 0.79
N PRO A 24 15.97 -41.92 1.43
CA PRO A 24 14.95 -41.14 0.72
C PRO A 24 15.62 -40.06 -0.14
N GLN A 25 15.34 -40.08 -1.45
CA GLN A 25 15.64 -38.98 -2.37
C GLN A 25 14.78 -37.76 -1.99
N PRO A 26 15.33 -36.53 -1.94
CA PRO A 26 14.51 -35.34 -1.76
C PRO A 26 13.68 -35.08 -3.03
N PRO A 27 12.40 -34.70 -2.91
CA PRO A 27 11.55 -34.44 -4.07
C PRO A 27 12.00 -33.19 -4.85
N PRO A 28 11.66 -33.09 -6.14
CA PRO A 28 11.96 -31.92 -6.96
C PRO A 28 11.24 -30.68 -6.42
N ARG A 29 11.97 -29.59 -6.21
CA ARG A 29 11.39 -28.27 -5.96
C ARG A 29 10.74 -27.77 -7.25
N GLU A 30 9.41 -27.77 -7.29
CA GLU A 30 8.65 -26.98 -8.24
C GLU A 30 8.97 -25.48 -8.03
N PRO A 31 9.19 -24.69 -9.09
CA PRO A 31 9.19 -23.24 -8.98
C PRO A 31 7.75 -22.82 -8.66
N GLN A 32 7.56 -22.35 -7.44
CA GLN A 32 6.33 -21.79 -6.88
C GLN A 32 5.98 -20.49 -7.65
N GLN A 33 5.42 -20.66 -8.84
CA GLN A 33 4.74 -19.63 -9.60
C GLN A 33 3.39 -19.34 -8.93
N GLY A 34 3.13 -18.07 -8.66
CA GLY A 34 1.77 -17.57 -8.43
C GLY A 34 1.19 -17.87 -7.06
N GLN A 35 1.89 -17.50 -5.98
CA GLN A 35 1.18 -17.16 -4.75
C GLN A 35 0.87 -15.67 -4.79
N ASP A 36 -0.40 -15.40 -5.07
CA ASP A 36 -1.18 -14.35 -4.40
C ASP A 36 -0.43 -13.82 -3.18
N ALA A 37 0.20 -12.65 -3.34
CA ALA A 37 0.80 -11.91 -2.26
C ALA A 37 -0.31 -11.29 -1.39
N SER A 38 -1.23 -12.13 -0.91
CA SER A 38 -1.89 -11.89 0.36
C SER A 38 -0.83 -12.15 1.43
N VAL A 39 0.12 -11.22 1.56
CA VAL A 39 1.11 -11.24 2.62
C VAL A 39 0.31 -11.15 3.91
N ASN A 40 0.18 -12.28 4.59
CA ASN A 40 -0.41 -12.38 5.92
C ASN A 40 0.59 -11.74 6.90
N TYR A 41 0.68 -10.42 6.88
CA TYR A 41 1.42 -9.65 7.87
C TYR A 41 0.78 -9.94 9.23
N GLU A 42 1.60 -10.26 10.23
CA GLU A 42 1.12 -10.27 11.62
C GLU A 42 0.51 -8.89 11.92
N PRO A 43 -0.67 -8.82 12.56
CA PRO A 43 -1.37 -7.56 12.80
C PRO A 43 -0.51 -6.53 13.55
N ASP A 44 0.40 -6.98 14.42
CA ASP A 44 1.39 -6.13 15.10
C ASP A 44 2.44 -5.52 14.16
N GLN A 45 2.90 -6.25 13.15
CA GLN A 45 3.87 -5.74 12.17
C GLN A 45 3.23 -4.69 11.26
N GLY A 46 1.97 -4.87 10.88
CA GLY A 46 1.23 -3.89 10.09
C GLY A 46 1.06 -2.55 10.81
N GLN A 47 0.77 -2.57 12.12
CA GLN A 47 0.64 -1.35 12.93
C GLN A 47 1.98 -0.63 13.10
N GLN A 48 3.08 -1.36 13.30
CA GLN A 48 4.42 -0.76 13.40
C GLN A 48 4.84 -0.11 12.07
N MET A 49 4.62 -0.80 10.94
CA MET A 49 4.88 -0.22 9.62
C MET A 49 4.06 1.04 9.38
N TYR A 50 2.79 1.03 9.77
CA TYR A 50 1.93 2.22 9.71
C TYR A 50 2.49 3.38 10.52
N GLN A 51 2.88 3.15 11.79
CA GLN A 51 3.41 4.20 12.65
C GLN A 51 4.68 4.80 12.09
N VAL A 52 5.67 3.95 11.78
CA VAL A 52 6.97 4.39 11.25
C VAL A 52 6.80 5.16 9.93
N LEU A 53 5.96 4.66 9.03
CA LEU A 53 5.68 5.34 7.77
C LEU A 53 5.00 6.70 8.00
N THR A 54 4.00 6.75 8.87
CA THR A 54 3.27 7.98 9.16
C THR A 54 4.20 9.03 9.76
N GLU A 55 5.03 8.65 10.74
CA GLU A 55 6.03 9.53 11.33
C GLU A 55 7.02 10.04 10.28
N ALA A 56 7.55 9.16 9.42
CA ALA A 56 8.48 9.56 8.36
C ALA A 56 7.82 10.49 7.33
N MET A 57 6.56 10.26 6.97
CA MET A 57 5.82 11.12 6.05
C MET A 57 5.54 12.49 6.68
N LEU A 58 5.16 12.55 7.95
CA LEU A 58 4.93 13.80 8.67
C LEU A 58 6.24 14.56 8.86
N GLU A 59 7.31 13.88 9.25
CA GLU A 59 8.65 14.48 9.35
C GLU A 59 9.06 15.06 8.00
N SER A 60 8.92 14.31 6.91
CA SER A 60 9.19 14.80 5.55
C SER A 60 8.34 16.01 5.17
N LEU A 61 7.06 16.00 5.54
CA LEU A 61 6.14 17.11 5.31
C LEU A 61 6.59 18.40 6.02
N TYR A 62 7.04 18.30 7.28
CA TYR A 62 7.45 19.46 8.09
C TYR A 62 8.92 19.88 7.87
N ALA A 63 9.80 18.93 7.58
CA ALA A 63 11.21 19.16 7.28
C ALA A 63 11.43 19.59 5.82
N GLY A 64 10.49 19.25 4.93
CA GLY A 64 10.51 19.66 3.55
C GLY A 64 10.33 21.17 3.41
N GLU A 65 11.36 21.85 2.90
CA GLU A 65 11.24 23.23 2.45
C GLU A 65 10.32 23.28 1.22
N GLY A 66 9.01 23.49 1.43
CA GLY A 66 8.12 23.67 0.30
C GLY A 66 6.64 23.45 0.54
N ALA A 67 6.21 22.73 1.58
CA ALA A 67 4.77 22.46 1.78
C ALA A 67 3.96 23.78 1.89
N GLU A 68 4.38 24.68 2.79
CA GLU A 68 3.77 26.01 2.93
C GLU A 68 3.93 26.86 1.66
N GLN A 69 5.06 26.73 0.95
CA GLN A 69 5.30 27.50 -0.27
C GLN A 69 4.41 27.03 -1.44
N VAL A 70 4.18 25.73 -1.56
CA VAL A 70 3.23 25.14 -2.52
C VAL A 70 1.81 25.59 -2.17
N LEU A 71 1.41 25.52 -0.89
CA LEU A 71 0.12 26.01 -0.40
C LEU A 71 -0.11 27.51 -0.66
N ALA A 72 0.95 28.32 -0.56
CA ALA A 72 0.90 29.76 -0.80
C ALA A 72 0.91 30.15 -2.29
N SER A 73 1.51 29.32 -3.16
CA SER A 73 1.76 29.66 -4.56
C SER A 73 0.61 29.32 -5.52
N HIS A 74 -0.29 28.41 -5.14
CA HIS A 74 -1.45 28.06 -5.96
C HIS A 74 -2.64 28.96 -5.68
N GLU A 75 -3.44 29.21 -6.72
CA GLU A 75 -4.74 29.88 -6.55
C GLU A 75 -5.73 28.95 -5.85
N ASP A 76 -5.80 27.69 -6.29
CA ASP A 76 -6.63 26.64 -5.69
C ASP A 76 -5.88 25.93 -4.54
N VAL A 77 -6.42 26.06 -3.31
CA VAL A 77 -5.88 25.41 -2.11
C VAL A 77 -6.03 23.89 -2.15
N VAL A 78 -7.12 23.36 -2.72
CA VAL A 78 -7.37 21.91 -2.82
C VAL A 78 -6.33 21.29 -3.74
N GLU A 79 -6.01 21.96 -4.83
CA GLU A 79 -4.97 21.51 -5.75
C GLU A 79 -3.58 21.50 -5.09
N ALA A 80 -3.23 22.58 -4.37
CA ALA A 80 -1.96 22.64 -3.65
C ALA A 80 -1.85 21.57 -2.57
N MET A 81 -2.89 21.38 -1.76
CA MET A 81 -2.91 20.32 -0.75
C MET A 81 -2.72 18.95 -1.42
N GLY A 82 -3.44 18.69 -2.51
CA GLY A 82 -3.32 17.45 -3.27
C GLY A 82 -1.91 17.23 -3.84
N GLN A 83 -1.24 18.29 -4.27
CA GLN A 83 0.16 18.25 -4.68
C GLN A 83 1.09 17.88 -3.52
N VAL A 84 0.98 18.59 -2.40
CA VAL A 84 1.83 18.36 -1.22
C VAL A 84 1.69 16.92 -0.74
N ILE A 85 0.46 16.43 -0.56
CA ILE A 85 0.21 15.05 -0.12
C ILE A 85 0.81 14.04 -1.10
N ALA A 86 0.59 14.23 -2.41
CA ALA A 86 1.10 13.31 -3.43
C ALA A 86 2.63 13.26 -3.47
N THR A 87 3.30 14.41 -3.34
CA THR A 87 4.75 14.50 -3.28
C THR A 87 5.29 13.83 -2.01
N THR A 88 4.64 14.03 -0.85
CA THR A 88 5.02 13.33 0.40
C THR A 88 4.89 11.81 0.26
N MET A 89 3.79 11.32 -0.34
CA MET A 89 3.62 9.90 -0.63
C MET A 89 4.71 9.36 -1.56
N LEU A 90 5.03 10.10 -2.63
CA LEU A 90 6.06 9.70 -3.58
C LEU A 90 7.42 9.62 -2.91
N THR A 91 7.82 10.63 -2.14
CA THR A 91 9.09 10.65 -1.40
C THR A 91 9.19 9.46 -0.44
N ALA A 92 8.13 9.18 0.32
CA ALA A 92 8.11 8.03 1.24
C ALA A 92 8.16 6.69 0.50
N HIS A 93 7.48 6.58 -0.64
CA HIS A 93 7.54 5.39 -1.49
C HIS A 93 8.93 5.17 -2.08
N GLN A 94 9.56 6.22 -2.57
CA GLN A 94 10.93 6.19 -3.12
C GLN A 94 11.95 5.81 -2.05
N ALA A 95 11.87 6.40 -0.86
CA ALA A 95 12.76 6.03 0.25
C ALA A 95 12.65 4.54 0.61
N LEU A 96 11.43 3.98 0.65
CA LEU A 96 11.23 2.56 0.93
C LEU A 96 11.77 1.66 -0.19
N THR A 97 11.53 2.04 -1.45
CA THR A 97 11.95 1.25 -2.62
C THR A 97 13.46 1.29 -2.81
N ASP A 98 14.12 2.41 -2.52
CA ASP A 98 15.58 2.56 -2.49
C ASP A 98 16.23 1.62 -1.44
N ASP A 99 15.56 1.44 -0.29
CA ASP A 99 15.97 0.50 0.76
C ASP A 99 15.60 -0.97 0.45
N GLY A 100 15.05 -1.24 -0.74
CA GLY A 100 14.62 -2.58 -1.16
C GLY A 100 13.37 -3.09 -0.44
N SER A 101 12.63 -2.20 0.23
CA SER A 101 11.42 -2.48 0.97
C SER A 101 10.18 -2.03 0.20
N THR A 102 9.01 -2.58 0.54
CA THR A 102 7.73 -2.16 -0.04
C THR A 102 6.69 -1.98 1.05
N VAL A 103 5.77 -1.04 0.86
CA VAL A 103 4.62 -0.86 1.74
C VAL A 103 3.35 -1.40 1.07
N PRO A 104 2.49 -2.12 1.82
CA PRO A 104 1.14 -2.45 1.37
C PRO A 104 0.32 -1.18 1.06
N PRO A 105 -0.46 -1.16 -0.05
CA PRO A 105 -1.28 0.01 -0.41
C PRO A 105 -2.22 0.51 0.70
N GLY A 106 -2.77 -0.41 1.51
CA GLY A 106 -3.63 -0.04 2.63
C GLY A 106 -2.90 0.76 3.72
N ILE A 107 -1.65 0.40 4.03
CA ILE A 107 -0.85 1.11 5.03
C ILE A 107 -0.45 2.50 4.52
N MET A 108 -0.02 2.58 3.25
CA MET A 108 0.29 3.86 2.61
C MET A 108 -0.94 4.77 2.56
N PHE A 109 -2.12 4.23 2.24
CA PHE A 109 -3.37 4.98 2.22
C PHE A 109 -3.73 5.54 3.60
N GLN A 110 -3.59 4.73 4.66
CA GLN A 110 -3.86 5.16 6.03
C GLN A 110 -2.88 6.24 6.47
N ALA A 111 -1.58 6.06 6.22
CA ALA A 111 -0.56 7.06 6.55
C ALA A 111 -0.79 8.38 5.78
N ALA A 112 -1.14 8.28 4.49
CA ALA A 112 -1.45 9.44 3.65
C ALA A 112 -2.71 10.20 4.13
N MET A 113 -3.67 9.52 4.78
CA MET A 113 -4.83 10.17 5.37
C MET A 113 -4.45 11.05 6.58
N GLU A 114 -3.51 10.61 7.42
CA GLU A 114 -2.98 11.45 8.51
C GLU A 114 -2.21 12.66 7.96
N VAL A 115 -1.45 12.46 6.89
CA VAL A 115 -0.78 13.55 6.17
C VAL A 115 -1.79 14.53 5.58
N ALA A 116 -2.90 14.07 5.01
CA ALA A 116 -3.94 14.94 4.50
C ALA A 116 -4.55 15.83 5.59
N LYS A 117 -4.76 15.30 6.80
CA LYS A 117 -5.21 16.09 7.96
C LYS A 117 -4.18 17.15 8.34
N ALA A 118 -2.91 16.77 8.45
CA ALA A 118 -1.82 17.70 8.78
C ALA A 118 -1.69 18.83 7.75
N VAL A 119 -1.80 18.50 6.45
CA VAL A 119 -1.82 19.49 5.36
C VAL A 119 -3.05 20.40 5.45
N GLY A 120 -4.22 19.86 5.79
CA GLY A 120 -5.43 20.64 6.06
C GLY A 120 -5.24 21.62 7.22
N GLU A 121 -4.64 21.18 8.32
CA GLU A 121 -4.31 22.03 9.47
C GLU A 121 -3.34 23.17 9.08
N MET A 122 -2.34 22.89 8.24
CA MET A 122 -1.46 23.94 7.69
C MET A 122 -2.25 24.95 6.87
N ALA A 123 -3.12 24.49 5.97
CA ALA A 123 -3.96 25.38 5.17
C ALA A 123 -4.88 26.26 6.02
N VAL A 124 -5.41 25.73 7.13
CA VAL A 124 -6.17 26.52 8.13
C VAL A 124 -5.28 27.56 8.82
N HIS A 125 -4.09 27.17 9.29
CA HIS A 125 -3.14 28.09 9.93
C HIS A 125 -2.72 29.22 9.00
N MET A 126 -2.59 28.94 7.71
CA MET A 126 -2.29 29.91 6.66
C MET A 126 -3.51 30.75 6.22
N GLN A 127 -4.68 30.56 6.85
CA GLN A 127 -5.95 31.22 6.51
C GLN A 127 -6.42 30.95 5.07
N ARG A 128 -6.02 29.81 4.50
CA ARG A 128 -6.42 29.34 3.17
C ARG A 128 -7.67 28.48 3.21
N LEU A 129 -7.97 27.87 4.36
CA LEU A 129 -9.21 27.15 4.65
C LEU A 129 -9.89 27.70 5.90
N PRO A 130 -11.22 27.57 6.02
CA PRO A 130 -11.92 27.85 7.28
C PRO A 130 -11.51 26.83 8.36
N ALA A 131 -11.54 27.24 9.62
CA ALA A 131 -11.20 26.37 10.74
C ALA A 131 -12.22 25.24 10.96
N GLU A 132 -13.46 25.43 10.50
CA GLU A 132 -14.55 24.46 10.60
C GLU A 132 -15.12 24.21 9.20
N GLY A 133 -15.67 23.00 8.98
CA GLY A 133 -16.32 22.65 7.71
C GLY A 133 -15.38 22.38 6.53
N ASN A 134 -14.06 22.31 6.75
CA ASN A 134 -13.03 22.08 5.73
C ASN A 134 -12.84 20.60 5.33
N GLY A 135 -13.68 19.71 5.82
CA GLY A 135 -13.53 18.26 5.62
C GLY A 135 -13.67 17.86 4.14
N GLU A 136 -14.53 18.55 3.38
CA GLU A 136 -14.74 18.24 1.96
C GLU A 136 -13.52 18.63 1.12
N GLU A 137 -12.88 19.75 1.42
CA GLU A 137 -11.67 20.24 0.75
C GLU A 137 -10.48 19.33 1.02
N ILE A 138 -10.30 18.90 2.29
CA ILE A 138 -9.23 17.97 2.68
C ILE A 138 -9.44 16.62 1.98
N GLU A 139 -10.66 16.11 1.94
CA GLU A 139 -10.98 14.86 1.26
C GLU A 139 -10.79 14.97 -0.27
N ALA A 140 -11.22 16.07 -0.88
CA ALA A 140 -11.01 16.33 -2.30
C ALA A 140 -9.53 16.38 -2.66
N ALA A 141 -8.72 17.05 -1.83
CA ALA A 141 -7.28 17.10 -1.98
C ALA A 141 -6.64 15.71 -1.83
N PHE A 142 -7.08 14.92 -0.85
CA PHE A 142 -6.62 13.55 -0.66
C PHE A 142 -6.93 12.65 -1.87
N MET A 143 -8.15 12.70 -2.41
CA MET A 143 -8.51 11.96 -3.63
C MET A 143 -7.65 12.37 -4.82
N MET A 144 -7.42 13.68 -4.99
CA MET A 144 -6.52 14.19 -6.03
C MET A 144 -5.09 13.68 -5.83
N ALA A 145 -4.62 13.65 -4.58
CA ALA A 145 -3.29 13.18 -4.25
C ALA A 145 -3.08 11.71 -4.60
N LEU A 146 -4.05 10.84 -4.30
CA LEU A 146 -4.01 9.42 -4.66
C LEU A 146 -3.94 9.22 -6.18
N ALA A 147 -4.72 9.99 -6.94
CA ALA A 147 -4.68 9.94 -8.39
C ALA A 147 -3.30 10.39 -8.94
N ARG A 148 -2.75 11.48 -8.39
CA ARG A 148 -1.41 11.98 -8.76
C ARG A 148 -0.31 10.99 -8.38
N PHE A 149 -0.34 10.46 -7.17
CA PHE A 149 0.60 9.44 -6.70
C PHE A 149 0.63 8.23 -7.63
N GLY A 150 -0.55 7.70 -8.00
CA GLY A 150 -0.64 6.56 -8.93
C GLY A 150 -0.11 6.84 -10.35
N GLN A 151 -0.04 8.13 -10.75
CA GLN A 151 0.56 8.56 -12.01
C GLN A 151 2.08 8.77 -11.90
N MET A 152 2.57 9.21 -10.74
CA MET A 152 3.99 9.51 -10.51
C MET A 152 4.81 8.27 -10.10
N ALA A 153 4.19 7.31 -9.42
CA ALA A 153 4.85 6.08 -8.98
C ALA A 153 4.80 5.03 -10.11
N ASP A 154 5.79 5.10 -11.00
CA ASP A 154 5.91 4.25 -12.19
C ASP A 154 6.10 2.77 -11.85
N ASP A 155 6.77 2.51 -10.73
CA ASP A 155 7.21 1.22 -10.20
C ASP A 155 6.11 0.47 -9.42
N LEU A 156 4.91 1.06 -9.29
CA LEU A 156 3.75 0.34 -8.77
C LEU A 156 3.35 -0.81 -9.70
N SER A 157 3.25 -2.01 -9.12
CA SER A 157 2.71 -3.18 -9.81
C SER A 157 1.24 -2.99 -10.20
N PRO A 158 0.74 -3.69 -11.23
CA PRO A 158 -0.68 -3.64 -11.60
C PRO A 158 -1.62 -3.99 -10.43
N ALA A 159 -1.23 -4.92 -9.56
CA ALA A 159 -1.99 -5.30 -8.37
C ALA A 159 -2.07 -4.15 -7.35
N GLN A 160 -0.97 -3.43 -7.12
CA GLN A 160 -0.96 -2.25 -6.24
C GLN A 160 -1.83 -1.13 -6.81
N LYS A 161 -1.73 -0.85 -8.12
CA LYS A 161 -2.58 0.14 -8.80
C LYS A 161 -4.06 -0.20 -8.68
N GLN A 162 -4.42 -1.47 -8.88
CA GLN A 162 -5.78 -1.95 -8.68
C GLN A 162 -6.24 -1.75 -7.23
N ARG A 163 -5.39 -2.09 -6.25
CA ARG A 163 -5.73 -1.95 -4.85
C ARG A 163 -5.97 -0.49 -4.43
N TYR A 164 -5.18 0.45 -4.94
CA TYR A 164 -5.44 1.88 -4.72
C TYR A 164 -6.75 2.33 -5.35
N ALA A 165 -7.09 1.84 -6.55
CA ALA A 165 -8.37 2.14 -7.18
C ALA A 165 -9.56 1.62 -6.36
N GLU A 166 -9.45 0.41 -5.78
CA GLU A 166 -10.47 -0.15 -4.87
C GLU A 166 -10.64 0.70 -3.61
N LEU A 167 -9.55 1.16 -3.00
CA LEU A 167 -9.58 2.01 -1.80
C LEU A 167 -10.23 3.38 -2.10
N ILE A 168 -9.93 3.98 -3.24
CA ILE A 168 -10.57 5.22 -3.71
C ILE A 168 -12.08 5.00 -3.94
N GLY A 169 -12.44 3.87 -4.54
CA GLY A 169 -13.84 3.48 -4.76
C GLY A 169 -14.60 3.35 -3.45
N ALA A 170 -14.06 2.57 -2.50
CA ALA A 170 -14.66 2.36 -1.19
C ALA A 170 -14.86 3.67 -0.40
N LEU A 171 -13.90 4.61 -0.49
CA LEU A 171 -14.04 5.93 0.14
C LEU A 171 -15.20 6.73 -0.46
N ARG A 172 -15.34 6.70 -1.79
CA ARG A 172 -16.43 7.39 -2.50
C ARG A 172 -17.79 6.78 -2.15
N ASP A 173 -17.87 5.45 -2.09
CA ASP A 173 -19.10 4.75 -1.74
C ASP A 173 -19.54 5.10 -0.30
N ALA A 174 -18.60 5.06 0.66
CA ALA A 174 -18.86 5.44 2.05
C ALA A 174 -19.38 6.89 2.18
N LYS A 175 -18.88 7.81 1.35
CA LYS A 175 -19.37 9.19 1.30
C LYS A 175 -20.79 9.28 0.78
N GLN A 176 -21.14 8.52 -0.26
CA GLN A 176 -22.50 8.50 -0.79
C GLN A 176 -23.49 7.94 0.22
N GLU A 177 -23.11 6.90 0.97
CA GLU A 177 -23.94 6.35 2.04
C GLU A 177 -24.15 7.35 3.19
N SER A 178 -23.09 8.07 3.58
CA SER A 178 -23.16 9.10 4.62
C SER A 178 -24.01 10.31 4.21
N GLN A 179 -24.06 10.67 2.93
CA GLN A 179 -24.91 11.76 2.42
C GLN A 179 -26.35 11.32 2.19
N GLY A 180 -26.58 10.02 1.92
CA GLY A 180 -27.91 9.44 1.74
C GLY A 180 -28.70 9.27 3.05
N GLN A 181 -28.04 9.40 4.21
CA GLN A 181 -28.66 9.39 5.55
C GLN A 181 -28.75 10.80 6.14
N ALA A 182 -29.18 11.79 5.35
CA ALA A 182 -29.79 12.97 5.96
C ALA A 182 -31.07 12.51 6.67
N PRO A 183 -31.25 12.77 7.99
CA PRO A 183 -32.50 12.46 8.65
C PRO A 183 -33.61 13.20 7.91
N ALA A 184 -34.53 12.45 7.31
CA ALA A 184 -35.79 13.01 6.85
C ALA A 184 -36.44 13.63 8.09
N ASP A 185 -36.48 14.96 8.13
CA ASP A 185 -37.31 15.74 9.05
C ASP A 185 -38.69 15.06 9.12
N GLU A 186 -38.93 14.34 10.21
CA GLU A 186 -40.27 13.92 10.59
C GLU A 186 -41.09 15.21 10.72
N PRO A 187 -42.17 15.40 9.95
CA PRO A 187 -43.06 16.53 10.20
C PRO A 187 -43.74 16.31 11.55
N MET A 188 -43.13 16.83 12.61
CA MET A 188 -43.78 17.10 13.88
C MET A 188 -44.80 18.22 13.67
N THR A 189 -45.96 17.89 13.10
CA THR A 189 -47.16 18.70 13.27
C THR A 189 -48.03 18.02 14.32
N GLN A 190 -47.62 18.25 15.57
CA GLN A 190 -48.40 18.02 16.77
C GLN A 190 -49.51 19.09 16.87
N GLY A 191 -50.77 18.62 16.91
CA GLY A 191 -51.95 19.19 17.57
C GLY A 191 -52.20 20.70 17.62
N GLY A 192 -53.40 21.12 17.20
CA GLY A 192 -53.94 22.41 17.63
C GLY A 192 -55.23 22.88 16.94
N MET A 193 -56.37 22.24 17.25
CA MET A 193 -57.72 22.78 17.53
C MET A 193 -58.82 21.79 17.17
#